data_AF-A0A960LRW6-F1
#
_entry.id   AF-A0A960LRW6-F1
#
_cell.length_a   1.000
_cell.length_b   1.000
_cell.length_c   1.000
_cell.angle_alpha   90.00
_cell.angle_beta   90.00
_cell.angle_gamma   90.00
#
_symmetry.space_group_name_H-M   'P 1'
#
loop_
_entity.id
_entity.type
_entity.pdbx_description
1 polymer ?
#
loop_
_entity_poly.entity_id
_entity_poly.type
_entity_poly.pdbx_seq_one_letter_code
_entity_poly.pdbx_strand_id
1 'polypeptide(L)'
;MKKFLVFLMLVGGGVAAWWFYDPYLKPYVAPVVEKVAGQAPPASDRPAPETVPDQPATPVVKPTAPAPVANAPTPPPAAPTPAPQSEIDRIVGERYPMPQIIPLSQIVGNWSNIPQRAFPDQVEIQDRVPFSLRDSSGKVIGASVAAPGTLVKPIRLQGSTLIVASMANNSMQSEIAVDKTDLKKQIEKRYNDFVLNMTNRIRQQREKAKQALLAKPETLAALTGGSGGGTFDESGDPRFAPVKASLASGMIKAFNLEEAVGFRWNGSEKINGDVWKGTFDTVTVKYEARTIFGVFPGEAKCLLQSGRVVGWVDPITEEEMI
;
A
#
# COMPACT_ATOMS: atom_id res chain seq x y z
N MET A 1 5.94 16.79 -38.49
CA MET A 1 4.96 17.55 -37.67
C MET A 1 3.74 16.72 -37.25
N LYS A 2 3.24 15.74 -38.02
CA LYS A 2 2.10 14.87 -37.63
C LYS A 2 2.35 13.93 -36.42
N LYS A 3 3.61 13.60 -36.11
CA LYS A 3 3.97 12.72 -34.98
C LYS A 3 3.98 13.42 -33.61
N PHE A 4 3.91 14.76 -33.58
CA PHE A 4 3.88 15.53 -32.34
C PHE A 4 2.44 15.68 -31.78
N LEU A 5 1.43 15.64 -32.67
CA LEU A 5 0.03 15.76 -32.27
C LEU A 5 -0.55 14.46 -31.67
N VAL A 6 -0.04 13.29 -32.09
CA VAL A 6 -0.44 11.98 -31.53
C VAL A 6 0.12 11.79 -30.11
N PHE A 7 1.32 12.33 -29.84
CA PHE A 7 1.89 12.34 -28.50
C PHE A 7 1.09 13.26 -27.54
N LEU A 8 0.53 14.37 -28.06
CA LEU A 8 -0.26 15.31 -27.26
C LEU A 8 -1.68 14.79 -26.94
N MET A 9 -2.24 13.90 -27.76
CA MET A 9 -3.53 13.22 -27.49
C MET A 9 -3.39 11.99 -26.58
N LEU A 10 -2.25 11.29 -26.59
CA LEU A 10 -1.99 10.20 -25.63
C LEU A 10 -1.68 10.70 -24.21
N VAL A 11 -1.10 11.91 -24.09
CA VAL A 11 -0.94 12.60 -22.80
C VAL A 11 -2.26 13.25 -22.34
N GLY A 12 -3.15 13.63 -23.27
CA GLY A 12 -4.46 14.20 -22.95
C GLY A 12 -5.54 13.16 -22.54
N GLY A 13 -5.46 11.93 -23.05
CA GLY A 13 -6.44 10.87 -22.76
C GLY A 13 -6.35 10.27 -21.36
N GLY A 14 -5.15 10.26 -20.75
CA GLY A 14 -4.94 9.79 -19.38
C GLY A 14 -5.57 10.68 -18.31
N VAL A 15 -5.93 11.92 -18.67
CA VAL A 15 -6.60 12.88 -17.77
C VAL A 15 -8.10 12.57 -17.62
N ALA A 16 -8.71 11.78 -18.51
CA ALA A 16 -10.11 11.38 -18.37
C ALA A 16 -10.29 10.18 -17.43
N ALA A 17 -9.34 9.24 -17.38
CA ALA A 17 -9.33 8.16 -16.38
C ALA A 17 -9.02 8.69 -14.96
N TRP A 18 -8.41 9.87 -14.87
CA TRP A 18 -8.17 10.62 -13.64
C TRP A 18 -9.44 11.15 -12.95
N TRP A 19 -10.61 11.13 -13.62
CA TRP A 19 -11.87 11.61 -13.03
C TRP A 19 -12.50 10.64 -12.01
N PHE A 20 -12.14 9.35 -12.04
CA PHE A 20 -12.62 8.35 -11.07
C PHE A 20 -11.60 8.04 -9.95
N TYR A 21 -10.42 8.66 -10.01
CA TYR A 21 -9.37 8.56 -8.99
C TYR A 21 -9.64 9.60 -7.88
N ASP A 22 -10.51 9.18 -6.97
CA ASP A 22 -10.73 9.63 -5.58
C ASP A 22 -10.40 11.11 -5.24
N PRO A 23 -11.43 11.98 -5.10
CA PRO A 23 -11.26 13.39 -4.74
C PRO A 23 -10.70 13.65 -3.33
N TYR A 24 -10.50 12.64 -2.47
CA TYR A 24 -10.07 12.86 -1.09
C TYR A 24 -8.54 12.85 -0.84
N LEU A 25 -7.72 12.48 -1.84
CA LEU A 25 -6.26 12.41 -1.69
C LEU A 25 -5.50 13.59 -2.32
N LYS A 26 -6.15 14.40 -3.16
CA LYS A 26 -5.51 15.46 -3.97
C LYS A 26 -4.73 16.54 -3.20
N PRO A 27 -5.12 17.02 -2.00
CA PRO A 27 -4.38 18.12 -1.36
C PRO A 27 -3.11 17.71 -0.61
N TYR A 28 -2.81 16.41 -0.44
CA TYR A 28 -1.88 15.96 0.61
C TYR A 28 -0.57 15.29 0.11
N VAL A 29 -0.34 15.24 -1.20
CA VAL A 29 0.87 14.60 -1.81
C VAL A 29 1.79 15.59 -2.54
N ALA A 30 1.36 16.84 -2.73
CA ALA A 30 2.13 17.83 -3.49
C ALA A 30 3.45 18.32 -2.84
N PRO A 31 3.61 18.44 -1.50
CA PRO A 31 4.77 19.17 -0.97
C PRO A 31 6.03 18.32 -0.72
N VAL A 32 6.05 17.01 -1.00
CA VAL A 32 7.21 16.15 -0.70
C VAL A 32 8.24 16.09 -1.85
N VAL A 33 7.83 16.39 -3.08
CA VAL A 33 8.71 16.27 -4.27
C VAL A 33 9.77 17.38 -4.32
N GLU A 34 9.57 18.50 -3.63
CA GLU A 34 10.44 19.68 -3.77
C GLU A 34 11.66 19.70 -2.83
N LYS A 35 11.74 18.81 -1.82
CA LYS A 35 12.77 18.89 -0.76
C LYS A 35 13.90 17.85 -0.77
N VAL A 36 13.95 16.91 -1.72
CA VAL A 36 14.98 15.84 -1.73
C VAL A 36 16.11 16.08 -2.74
N ALA A 37 16.09 17.22 -3.46
CA ALA A 37 17.08 17.54 -4.51
C ALA A 37 18.47 17.99 -4.01
N GLY A 38 18.83 17.79 -2.75
CA GLY A 38 20.12 18.32 -2.26
C GLY A 38 20.63 17.71 -0.97
N GLN A 39 21.17 16.49 -1.02
CA GLN A 39 22.32 16.11 -0.19
C GLN A 39 22.95 14.79 -0.63
N ALA A 40 24.24 14.84 -0.95
CA ALA A 40 25.08 13.68 -1.26
C ALA A 40 25.60 13.02 0.03
N PRO A 41 25.74 11.69 0.09
CA PRO A 41 26.27 10.99 1.27
C PRO A 41 27.82 10.89 1.25
N PRO A 42 28.50 10.98 2.41
CA PRO A 42 29.93 10.67 2.52
C PRO A 42 30.18 9.16 2.74
N ALA A 43 31.39 8.74 2.42
CA ALA A 43 31.84 7.36 2.23
C ALA A 43 32.52 6.70 3.44
N SER A 44 32.68 5.35 3.33
CA SER A 44 33.67 4.45 3.96
C SER A 44 33.55 4.20 5.48
N ASP A 45 33.83 3.03 6.08
CA ASP A 45 34.76 1.94 5.76
C ASP A 45 34.30 0.57 6.32
N ARG A 46 34.83 -0.50 5.68
CA ARG A 46 34.68 -1.92 6.04
C ARG A 46 35.89 -2.36 6.87
N PRO A 47 35.74 -3.39 7.75
CA PRO A 47 36.66 -4.52 7.63
C PRO A 47 35.98 -5.90 7.82
N ALA A 48 36.64 -6.92 7.28
CA ALA A 48 36.40 -8.36 7.48
C ALA A 48 37.79 -9.03 7.63
N PRO A 49 37.93 -10.36 7.79
CA PRO A 49 37.33 -11.31 8.73
C PRO A 49 38.43 -12.10 9.51
N GLU A 50 38.08 -12.87 10.55
CA GLU A 50 38.99 -13.87 11.16
C GLU A 50 38.36 -15.27 11.21
N THR A 51 39.23 -16.27 11.03
CA THR A 51 39.00 -17.69 10.73
C THR A 51 39.27 -18.63 11.91
N VAL A 52 38.38 -19.64 12.07
CA VAL A 52 38.51 -21.10 12.40
C VAL A 52 39.66 -21.62 13.30
N PRO A 53 39.43 -22.61 14.21
CA PRO A 53 39.56 -24.07 13.91
C PRO A 53 38.51 -24.97 14.64
N ASP A 54 37.86 -25.99 14.07
CA ASP A 54 38.24 -27.33 13.54
C ASP A 54 38.28 -28.50 14.57
N GLN A 55 37.37 -29.48 14.34
CA GLN A 55 37.36 -30.94 14.64
C GLN A 55 37.29 -31.51 16.08
N PRO A 56 36.87 -32.80 16.31
CA PRO A 56 36.87 -33.95 15.39
C PRO A 56 35.60 -34.84 15.31
N ALA A 57 35.70 -35.81 14.38
CA ALA A 57 34.68 -36.72 13.88
C ALA A 57 34.60 -38.10 14.58
N THR A 58 33.38 -38.69 14.50
CA THR A 58 32.97 -40.12 14.32
C THR A 58 33.37 -41.19 15.37
N PRO A 59 32.54 -42.24 15.58
CA PRO A 59 32.57 -43.40 14.67
C PRO A 59 31.20 -43.99 14.28
N VAL A 60 31.27 -44.66 13.14
CA VAL A 60 30.29 -45.52 12.45
C VAL A 60 30.16 -46.87 13.15
N VAL A 61 28.94 -47.44 13.23
CA VAL A 61 28.74 -48.90 13.20
C VAL A 61 27.47 -49.27 12.40
N LYS A 62 27.66 -50.12 11.40
CA LYS A 62 26.71 -51.04 10.72
C LYS A 62 27.46 -52.40 10.70
N PRO A 63 26.91 -53.57 10.30
CA PRO A 63 25.54 -54.00 9.99
C PRO A 63 25.16 -55.41 10.55
N THR A 64 23.85 -55.71 10.75
CA THR A 64 23.38 -57.12 10.72
C THR A 64 21.95 -57.23 10.17
N ALA A 65 21.76 -58.10 9.18
CA ALA A 65 20.51 -58.74 8.72
C ALA A 65 20.83 -60.26 8.60
N PRO A 66 19.88 -61.23 8.43
CA PRO A 66 18.47 -61.08 8.03
C PRO A 66 17.40 -62.04 8.66
N ALA A 67 16.13 -61.71 8.37
CA ALA A 67 14.93 -62.55 8.11
C ALA A 67 14.13 -63.20 9.29
N PRO A 68 12.81 -63.53 9.13
CA PRO A 68 11.79 -63.09 8.14
C PRO A 68 10.36 -62.77 8.69
N VAL A 69 9.55 -62.15 7.80
CA VAL A 69 8.07 -62.04 7.68
C VAL A 69 7.20 -61.45 8.81
N ALA A 70 6.51 -60.34 8.52
CA ALA A 70 5.05 -60.29 8.38
C ALA A 70 4.54 -58.86 8.15
N ASN A 71 3.61 -58.73 7.18
CA ASN A 71 2.64 -57.64 6.98
C ASN A 71 3.17 -56.29 6.47
N ALA A 72 3.13 -56.14 5.14
CA ALA A 72 3.08 -54.85 4.48
C ALA A 72 1.77 -54.12 4.85
N PRO A 73 1.81 -52.90 5.41
CA PRO A 73 0.66 -52.01 5.37
C PRO A 73 0.61 -51.37 3.97
N THR A 74 -0.53 -51.53 3.32
CA THR A 74 -0.93 -50.76 2.13
C THR A 74 -0.64 -49.28 2.36
N PRO A 75 -0.03 -48.56 1.41
CA PRO A 75 0.10 -47.11 1.50
C PRO A 75 -1.30 -46.49 1.66
N PRO A 76 -1.48 -45.50 2.56
CA PRO A 76 -2.71 -44.73 2.63
C PRO A 76 -3.05 -44.19 1.23
N PRO A 77 -4.33 -44.13 0.83
CA PRO A 77 -4.74 -43.44 -0.38
C PRO A 77 -4.11 -42.06 -0.39
N ALA A 78 -3.39 -41.73 -1.47
CA ALA A 78 -2.87 -40.39 -1.69
C ALA A 78 -4.02 -39.40 -1.42
N ALA A 79 -3.77 -38.41 -0.55
CA ALA A 79 -4.72 -37.35 -0.30
C ALA A 79 -5.24 -36.83 -1.66
N PRO A 80 -6.56 -36.67 -1.85
CA PRO A 80 -7.08 -36.17 -3.10
C PRO A 80 -6.40 -34.84 -3.38
N THR A 81 -5.75 -34.75 -4.54
CA THR A 81 -5.21 -33.49 -5.05
C THR A 81 -6.29 -32.43 -4.88
N PRO A 82 -6.04 -31.32 -4.17
CA PRO A 82 -7.07 -30.31 -3.95
C PRO A 82 -7.66 -29.90 -5.29
N ALA A 83 -8.99 -29.85 -5.37
CA ALA A 83 -9.68 -29.42 -6.57
C ALA A 83 -9.09 -28.08 -7.04
N PRO A 84 -8.88 -27.87 -8.36
CA PRO A 84 -8.19 -26.68 -8.89
C PRO A 84 -8.72 -25.35 -8.33
N GLN A 85 -10.02 -25.28 -8.02
CA GLN A 85 -10.65 -24.11 -7.41
C GLN A 85 -10.16 -23.84 -5.98
N SER A 86 -10.01 -24.87 -5.14
CA SER A 86 -9.52 -24.71 -3.76
C SER A 86 -8.07 -24.23 -3.74
N GLU A 87 -7.27 -24.64 -4.72
CA GLU A 87 -5.87 -24.21 -4.84
C GLU A 87 -5.77 -22.77 -5.37
N ILE A 88 -6.60 -22.40 -6.36
CA ILE A 88 -6.73 -21.02 -6.83
C ILE A 88 -7.16 -20.10 -5.68
N ASP A 89 -8.15 -20.49 -4.89
CA ASP A 89 -8.63 -19.70 -3.74
C ASP A 89 -7.53 -19.50 -2.69
N ARG A 90 -6.69 -20.52 -2.45
CA ARG A 90 -5.52 -20.43 -1.56
C ARG A 90 -4.50 -19.41 -2.07
N ILE A 91 -4.06 -19.55 -3.32
CA ILE A 91 -3.07 -18.65 -3.94
C ILE A 91 -3.58 -17.21 -3.95
N VAL A 92 -4.84 -16.99 -4.34
CA VAL A 92 -5.45 -15.67 -4.38
C VAL A 92 -5.62 -15.09 -2.98
N GLY A 93 -5.97 -15.91 -1.99
CA GLY A 93 -6.10 -15.50 -0.59
C GLY A 93 -4.76 -15.06 0.02
N GLU A 94 -3.69 -15.80 -0.27
CA GLU A 94 -2.32 -15.49 0.17
C GLU A 94 -1.79 -14.21 -0.48
N ARG A 95 -2.06 -14.01 -1.78
CA ARG A 95 -1.49 -12.89 -2.56
C ARG A 95 -2.26 -11.59 -2.46
N TYR A 96 -3.55 -11.67 -2.14
CA TYR A 96 -4.40 -10.51 -1.86
C TYR A 96 -5.03 -10.65 -0.47
N PRO A 97 -4.26 -10.47 0.62
CA PRO A 97 -4.77 -10.61 1.97
C PRO A 97 -5.82 -9.55 2.28
N MET A 98 -6.73 -9.86 3.20
CA MET A 98 -7.59 -8.83 3.76
C MET A 98 -6.74 -7.96 4.72
N PRO A 99 -6.84 -6.62 4.65
CA PRO A 99 -6.02 -5.72 5.44
C PRO A 99 -6.42 -5.78 6.90
N GLN A 100 -5.46 -5.44 7.76
CA GLN A 100 -5.71 -5.25 9.17
C GLN A 100 -6.18 -3.81 9.38
N ILE A 101 -7.51 -3.64 9.39
CA ILE A 101 -8.13 -2.33 9.61
C ILE A 101 -8.22 -2.09 11.12
N ILE A 102 -7.64 -0.97 11.56
CA ILE A 102 -7.66 -0.55 12.95
C ILE A 102 -9.06 -0.02 13.30
N PRO A 103 -9.68 -0.44 14.42
CA PRO A 103 -10.97 0.09 14.85
C PRO A 103 -10.95 1.61 15.04
N LEU A 104 -12.06 2.28 14.67
CA LEU A 104 -12.16 3.74 14.78
C LEU A 104 -11.82 4.27 16.18
N SER A 105 -12.30 3.61 17.24
CA SER A 105 -12.05 4.01 18.63
C SER A 105 -10.56 4.08 18.98
N GLN A 106 -9.74 3.20 18.41
CA GLN A 106 -8.30 3.20 18.58
C GLN A 106 -7.63 4.32 17.78
N ILE A 107 -8.16 4.65 16.59
CA ILE A 107 -7.67 5.75 15.75
C ILE A 107 -7.94 7.11 16.40
N VAL A 108 -9.15 7.34 16.91
CA VAL A 108 -9.55 8.63 17.51
C VAL A 108 -9.27 8.72 19.01
N GLY A 109 -8.73 7.66 19.63
CA GLY A 109 -8.46 7.59 21.06
C GLY A 109 -9.69 7.93 21.91
N ASN A 110 -10.84 7.33 21.65
CA ASN A 110 -12.11 7.70 22.29
C ASN A 110 -12.46 9.20 22.18
N TRP A 111 -12.11 9.83 21.05
CA TRP A 111 -12.29 11.26 20.76
C TRP A 111 -11.39 12.19 21.56
N SER A 112 -10.35 11.68 22.25
CA SER A 112 -9.36 12.52 22.92
C SER A 112 -8.22 12.95 22.00
N ASN A 113 -8.00 12.24 20.89
CA ASN A 113 -6.96 12.56 19.92
C ASN A 113 -7.43 12.20 18.51
N ILE A 114 -7.69 13.22 17.68
CA ILE A 114 -8.06 13.02 16.29
C ILE A 114 -6.82 13.33 15.43
N PRO A 115 -6.29 12.37 14.66
CA PRO A 115 -5.19 12.64 13.75
C PRO A 115 -5.52 13.77 12.78
N GLN A 116 -4.58 14.68 12.51
CA GLN A 116 -4.85 15.85 11.65
C GLN A 116 -5.39 15.48 10.27
N ARG A 117 -4.96 14.32 9.74
CA ARG A 117 -5.42 13.77 8.45
C ARG A 117 -6.86 13.25 8.46
N ALA A 118 -7.43 12.98 9.63
CA ALA A 118 -8.80 12.51 9.78
C ALA A 118 -9.82 13.67 9.84
N PHE A 119 -9.36 14.93 9.96
CA PHE A 119 -10.27 16.07 9.96
C PHE A 119 -10.92 16.23 8.58
N PRO A 120 -12.25 16.36 8.52
CA PRO A 120 -12.92 16.74 7.29
C PRO A 120 -12.57 18.18 6.92
N ASP A 121 -12.79 18.53 5.65
CA ASP A 121 -12.49 19.89 5.17
C ASP A 121 -13.40 20.96 5.80
N GLN A 122 -14.60 20.55 6.21
CA GLN A 122 -15.61 21.39 6.84
C GLN A 122 -16.44 20.59 7.84
N VAL A 123 -16.89 21.26 8.90
CA VAL A 123 -17.86 20.76 9.88
C VAL A 123 -19.00 21.75 10.03
N GLU A 124 -20.19 21.24 10.32
CA GLU A 124 -21.37 22.02 10.59
C GLU A 124 -21.50 22.29 12.10
N ILE A 125 -21.68 23.55 12.47
CA ILE A 125 -21.96 23.92 13.86
C ILE A 125 -23.45 23.74 14.16
N GLN A 126 -23.78 23.12 15.30
CA GLN A 126 -25.17 22.86 15.68
C GLN A 126 -25.75 23.95 16.61
N ASP A 127 -24.87 24.75 17.22
CA ASP A 127 -25.24 25.84 18.12
C ASP A 127 -24.74 27.19 17.58
N ARG A 128 -25.23 28.28 18.17
CA ARG A 128 -24.74 29.62 17.92
C ARG A 128 -23.35 29.79 18.56
N VAL A 129 -22.36 30.21 17.77
CA VAL A 129 -20.97 30.29 18.21
C VAL A 129 -20.35 31.66 17.90
N PRO A 130 -19.75 32.35 18.87
CA PRO A 130 -19.03 33.59 18.64
C PRO A 130 -17.63 33.34 18.05
N PHE A 131 -17.33 33.94 16.91
CA PHE A 131 -16.01 33.96 16.31
C PHE A 131 -15.27 35.23 16.69
N SER A 132 -13.97 35.11 16.98
CA SER A 132 -13.11 36.25 17.30
C SER A 132 -11.91 36.31 16.37
N LEU A 133 -11.60 37.51 15.90
CA LEU A 133 -10.34 37.84 15.25
C LEU A 133 -9.38 38.36 16.31
N ARG A 134 -8.22 37.71 16.43
CA ARG A 134 -7.18 38.11 17.39
C ARG A 134 -5.95 38.61 16.64
N ASP A 135 -5.33 39.69 17.12
CA ASP A 135 -4.04 40.15 16.62
C ASP A 135 -2.88 39.30 17.16
N SER A 136 -1.64 39.60 16.74
CA SER A 136 -0.43 38.90 17.21
C SER A 136 -0.17 39.02 18.71
N SER A 137 -0.83 39.96 19.40
CA SER A 137 -0.76 40.13 20.86
C SER A 137 -1.86 39.37 21.61
N GLY A 138 -2.76 38.68 20.89
CA GLY A 138 -3.89 37.94 21.45
C GLY A 138 -5.14 38.79 21.74
N LYS A 139 -5.09 40.09 21.43
CA LYS A 139 -6.20 41.03 21.63
C LYS A 139 -7.25 40.83 20.56
N VAL A 140 -8.52 40.78 20.97
CA VAL A 140 -9.66 40.67 20.05
C VAL A 140 -9.83 42.00 19.31
N ILE A 141 -9.64 41.97 17.99
CA ILE A 141 -9.74 43.15 17.10
C ILE A 141 -10.99 43.08 16.19
N GLY A 142 -11.76 42.00 16.27
CA GLY A 142 -13.03 41.84 15.57
C GLY A 142 -13.81 40.64 16.10
N ALA A 143 -15.13 40.69 16.01
CA ALA A 143 -16.00 39.60 16.43
C ALA A 143 -17.18 39.42 15.47
N SER A 144 -17.61 38.18 15.32
CA SER A 144 -18.85 37.84 14.60
C SER A 144 -19.52 36.66 15.30
N VAL A 145 -20.77 36.37 14.95
CA VAL A 145 -21.50 35.23 15.53
C VAL A 145 -22.02 34.37 14.39
N ALA A 146 -21.65 33.10 14.38
CA ALA A 146 -22.15 32.12 13.44
C ALA A 146 -23.43 31.47 13.99
N ALA A 147 -24.40 31.25 13.10
CA ALA A 147 -25.67 30.60 13.43
C ALA A 147 -25.55 29.06 13.30
N PRO A 148 -26.41 28.28 13.98
CA PRO A 148 -26.55 26.84 13.69
C PRO A 148 -26.68 26.56 12.19
N GLY A 149 -26.08 25.48 11.72
CA GLY A 149 -25.99 25.12 10.30
C GLY A 149 -24.84 25.77 9.54
N THR A 150 -24.05 26.64 10.17
CA THR A 150 -22.89 27.28 9.51
C THR A 150 -21.74 26.29 9.34
N LEU A 151 -21.17 26.23 8.14
CA LEU A 151 -19.98 25.44 7.85
C LEU A 151 -18.71 26.17 8.28
N VAL A 152 -17.84 25.47 8.99
CA VAL A 152 -16.59 25.98 9.55
C VAL A 152 -15.45 25.01 9.28
N LYS A 153 -14.22 25.50 9.20
CA LYS A 153 -13.04 24.65 8.95
C LYS A 153 -12.46 24.16 10.28
N PRO A 154 -12.42 22.86 10.57
CA PRO A 154 -11.74 22.38 11.76
C PRO A 154 -10.22 22.53 11.62
N ILE A 155 -9.56 23.00 12.69
CA ILE A 155 -8.10 23.22 12.71
C ILE A 155 -7.41 22.16 13.56
N ARG A 156 -7.86 22.01 14.81
CA ARG A 156 -7.28 21.08 15.78
C ARG A 156 -8.26 20.77 16.89
N LEU A 157 -8.01 19.66 17.57
CA LEU A 157 -8.69 19.29 18.82
C LEU A 157 -7.82 19.70 20.01
N GLN A 158 -8.42 20.30 21.02
CA GLN A 158 -7.80 20.68 22.30
C GLN A 158 -8.65 20.11 23.44
N GLY A 159 -8.29 18.91 23.93
CA GLY A 159 -9.14 18.19 24.88
C GLY A 159 -10.47 17.81 24.24
N SER A 160 -11.58 18.33 24.77
CA SER A 160 -12.94 18.12 24.25
C SER A 160 -13.46 19.27 23.37
N THR A 161 -12.64 20.29 23.13
CA THR A 161 -13.00 21.44 22.28
C THR A 161 -12.29 21.38 20.94
N LEU A 162 -13.05 21.66 19.90
CA LEU A 162 -12.60 21.81 18.53
C LEU A 162 -12.29 23.29 18.28
N ILE A 163 -11.08 23.58 17.86
CA ILE A 163 -10.72 24.90 17.34
C ILE A 163 -11.11 24.91 15.87
N VAL A 164 -11.98 25.86 15.49
CA VAL A 164 -12.47 26.02 14.13
C VAL A 164 -12.14 27.40 13.60
N ALA A 165 -11.94 27.50 12.30
CA ALA A 165 -11.85 28.75 11.55
C ALA A 165 -13.17 29.03 10.82
N SER A 166 -13.52 30.31 10.71
CA SER A 166 -14.58 30.73 9.81
C SER A 166 -14.16 30.50 8.35
N MET A 167 -15.04 29.91 7.55
CA MET A 167 -14.82 29.72 6.11
C MET A 167 -14.70 31.05 5.35
N ALA A 168 -15.35 32.11 5.84
CA ALA A 168 -15.27 33.44 5.23
C ALA A 168 -13.95 34.16 5.56
N ASN A 169 -13.35 33.82 6.70
CA ASN A 169 -12.07 34.39 7.12
C ASN A 169 -11.33 33.42 8.06
N ASN A 170 -10.30 32.74 7.53
CA ASN A 170 -9.52 31.74 8.28
C ASN A 170 -8.75 32.31 9.49
N SER A 171 -8.62 33.64 9.60
CA SER A 171 -8.04 34.29 10.78
C SER A 171 -9.03 34.45 11.94
N MET A 172 -10.34 34.38 11.67
CA MET A 172 -11.36 34.32 12.71
C MET A 172 -11.51 32.89 13.21
N GLN A 173 -11.26 32.70 14.50
CA GLN A 173 -11.33 31.39 15.14
C GLN A 173 -12.31 31.38 16.31
N SER A 174 -12.82 30.19 16.60
CA SER A 174 -13.61 29.92 17.79
C SER A 174 -13.27 28.54 18.35
N GLU A 175 -13.57 28.35 19.62
CA GLU A 175 -13.59 27.06 20.29
C GLU A 175 -15.03 26.57 20.39
N ILE A 176 -15.28 25.32 20.01
CA ILE A 176 -16.62 24.70 20.03
C ILE A 176 -16.48 23.31 20.63
N ALA A 177 -17.36 22.90 21.54
CA ALA A 177 -17.39 21.52 21.99
C ALA A 177 -17.63 20.56 20.80
N VAL A 178 -16.86 19.48 20.70
CA VAL A 178 -16.98 18.53 19.57
C VAL A 178 -18.42 18.03 19.39
N ASP A 179 -19.13 17.79 20.49
CA ASP A 179 -20.53 17.32 20.50
C ASP A 179 -21.54 18.34 19.94
N LYS A 180 -21.14 19.60 19.79
CA LYS A 180 -21.93 20.67 19.15
C LYS A 180 -21.60 20.84 17.68
N THR A 181 -20.94 19.85 17.10
CA THR A 181 -20.60 19.78 15.67
C THR A 181 -20.95 18.42 15.11
N ASP A 182 -21.03 18.30 13.80
CA ASP A 182 -21.18 17.01 13.11
C ASP A 182 -19.85 16.26 12.90
N LEU A 183 -18.73 16.75 13.47
CA LEU A 183 -17.39 16.18 13.29
C LEU A 183 -17.37 14.66 13.53
N LYS A 184 -17.97 14.19 14.64
CA LYS A 184 -18.00 12.76 14.98
C LYS A 184 -18.68 11.93 13.90
N LYS A 185 -19.87 12.39 13.47
CA LYS A 185 -20.68 11.73 12.43
C LYS A 185 -19.92 11.68 11.10
N GLN A 186 -19.25 12.76 10.72
CA GLN A 186 -18.47 12.79 9.48
C GLN A 186 -17.29 11.83 9.50
N ILE A 187 -16.55 11.78 10.62
CA ILE A 187 -15.41 10.87 10.78
C ILE A 187 -15.87 9.40 10.77
N GLU A 188 -16.95 9.08 11.49
CA GLU A 188 -17.56 7.74 11.49
C GLU A 188 -18.01 7.32 10.09
N LYS A 189 -18.69 8.21 9.36
CA LYS A 189 -19.12 7.94 7.99
C LYS A 189 -17.91 7.67 7.08
N ARG A 190 -16.90 8.54 7.10
CA ARG A 190 -15.68 8.38 6.28
C ARG A 190 -14.96 7.06 6.59
N TYR A 191 -14.88 6.69 7.87
CA TYR A 191 -14.32 5.41 8.28
C TYR A 191 -15.12 4.23 7.71
N ASN A 192 -16.44 4.23 7.87
CA ASN A 192 -17.29 3.14 7.38
C ASN A 192 -17.23 3.01 5.84
N ASP A 193 -17.29 4.13 5.14
CA ASP A 193 -17.15 4.18 3.68
C ASP A 193 -15.78 3.61 3.25
N PHE A 194 -14.71 3.96 3.96
CA PHE A 194 -13.37 3.42 3.72
C PHE A 194 -13.33 1.89 3.88
N VAL A 195 -13.83 1.37 5.01
CA VAL A 195 -13.85 -0.09 5.28
C VAL A 195 -14.61 -0.83 4.19
N LEU A 196 -15.78 -0.32 3.80
CA LEU A 196 -16.62 -0.91 2.76
C LEU A 196 -15.91 -0.90 1.40
N ASN A 197 -15.40 0.25 0.98
CA ASN A 197 -14.75 0.41 -0.32
C ASN A 197 -13.50 -0.47 -0.43
N MET A 198 -12.69 -0.52 0.62
CA MET A 198 -11.49 -1.37 0.65
C MET A 198 -11.84 -2.85 0.58
N THR A 199 -12.83 -3.28 1.38
CA THR A 199 -13.33 -4.66 1.37
C THR A 199 -13.80 -5.07 -0.03
N ASN A 200 -14.58 -4.21 -0.69
CA ASN A 200 -15.09 -4.47 -2.02
C ASN A 200 -13.97 -4.49 -3.07
N ARG A 201 -13.00 -3.58 -2.97
CA ARG A 201 -11.85 -3.54 -3.87
C ARG A 201 -11.06 -4.85 -3.82
N ILE A 202 -10.78 -5.38 -2.63
CA ILE A 202 -10.02 -6.63 -2.50
C ILE A 202 -10.82 -7.81 -3.00
N ARG A 203 -12.13 -7.87 -2.72
CA ARG A 203 -12.99 -8.92 -3.30
C ARG A 203 -12.97 -8.89 -4.83
N GLN A 204 -13.07 -7.71 -5.43
CA GLN A 204 -13.00 -7.55 -6.88
C GLN A 204 -11.64 -7.97 -7.43
N GLN A 205 -10.54 -7.59 -6.76
CA GLN A 205 -9.20 -7.97 -7.16
C GLN A 205 -8.99 -9.48 -7.06
N ARG A 206 -9.50 -10.11 -5.99
CA ARG A 206 -9.50 -11.57 -5.85
C ARG A 206 -10.26 -12.24 -6.99
N GLU A 207 -11.47 -11.79 -7.31
CA GLU A 207 -12.23 -12.41 -8.41
C GLU A 207 -11.58 -12.21 -9.78
N LYS A 208 -11.02 -11.03 -10.06
CA LYS A 208 -10.21 -10.81 -11.26
C LYS A 208 -9.02 -11.77 -11.32
N ALA A 209 -8.29 -11.93 -10.21
CA ALA A 209 -7.16 -12.84 -10.14
C ALA A 209 -7.57 -14.30 -10.35
N LYS A 210 -8.70 -14.74 -9.79
CA LYS A 210 -9.26 -16.08 -10.05
C LYS A 210 -9.57 -16.27 -11.53
N GLN A 211 -10.24 -15.31 -12.16
CA GLN A 211 -10.55 -15.38 -13.59
C GLN A 211 -9.28 -15.41 -14.45
N ALA A 212 -8.28 -14.59 -14.10
CA ALA A 212 -6.99 -14.57 -14.79
C ALA A 212 -6.26 -15.93 -14.69
N LEU A 213 -6.26 -16.56 -13.51
CA LEU A 213 -5.65 -17.89 -13.31
C LEU A 213 -6.40 -19.00 -14.05
N LEU A 214 -7.73 -18.92 -14.12
CA LEU A 214 -8.54 -19.86 -14.91
C LEU A 214 -8.30 -19.69 -16.42
N ALA A 215 -8.07 -18.47 -16.89
CA ALA A 215 -7.81 -18.18 -18.30
C ALA A 215 -6.36 -18.47 -18.73
N LYS A 216 -5.39 -18.37 -17.82
CA LYS A 216 -3.94 -18.55 -18.05
C LYS A 216 -3.38 -19.71 -17.21
N PRO A 217 -3.60 -20.98 -17.61
CA PRO A 217 -3.15 -22.14 -16.84
C PRO A 217 -1.62 -22.20 -16.67
N GLU A 218 -0.85 -21.59 -17.56
CA GLU A 218 0.61 -21.44 -17.42
C GLU A 218 1.01 -20.59 -16.21
N THR A 219 0.21 -19.57 -15.86
CA THR A 219 0.45 -18.72 -14.68
C THR A 219 0.14 -19.51 -13.41
N LEU A 220 -0.93 -20.30 -13.41
CA LEU A 220 -1.24 -21.22 -12.31
C LEU A 220 -0.14 -22.27 -12.12
N ALA A 221 0.36 -22.86 -13.21
CA ALA A 221 1.46 -23.83 -13.17
C ALA A 221 2.76 -23.21 -12.64
N ALA A 222 3.08 -21.97 -13.01
CA ALA A 222 4.24 -21.25 -12.48
C ALA A 222 4.13 -20.96 -10.97
N LEU A 223 2.92 -20.68 -10.48
CA LEU A 223 2.65 -20.39 -9.07
C LEU A 223 2.56 -21.66 -8.20
N THR A 224 2.15 -22.79 -8.76
CA THR A 224 2.01 -24.09 -8.07
C THR A 224 3.26 -24.97 -8.18
N GLY A 225 3.98 -24.88 -9.30
CA GLY A 225 5.12 -25.75 -9.65
C GLY A 225 6.45 -25.36 -9.02
N GLY A 226 6.48 -24.40 -8.10
CA GLY A 226 7.67 -24.05 -7.32
C GLY A 226 8.85 -23.46 -8.11
N SER A 227 8.69 -23.12 -9.41
CA SER A 227 9.79 -22.58 -10.22
C SER A 227 9.84 -21.04 -10.30
N GLY A 228 8.92 -20.34 -9.65
CA GLY A 228 8.83 -18.88 -9.65
C GLY A 228 9.33 -18.21 -8.37
N GLY A 229 10.65 -18.21 -8.16
CA GLY A 229 11.31 -17.17 -7.37
C GLY A 229 11.91 -17.63 -6.03
N GLY A 230 13.15 -17.21 -5.80
CA GLY A 230 13.82 -17.36 -4.51
C GLY A 230 13.02 -16.73 -3.37
N THR A 231 13.46 -16.97 -2.14
CA THR A 231 12.93 -16.27 -0.96
C THR A 231 12.99 -14.77 -1.20
N PHE A 232 11.99 -14.02 -0.72
CA PHE A 232 12.13 -12.58 -0.62
C PHE A 232 13.38 -12.28 0.19
N ASP A 233 14.30 -11.51 -0.38
CA ASP A 233 15.50 -11.07 0.31
C ASP A 233 15.34 -9.62 0.77
N GLU A 234 16.04 -9.30 1.85
CA GLU A 234 16.19 -7.92 2.28
C GLU A 234 17.30 -7.29 1.44
N SER A 235 16.94 -6.78 0.25
CA SER A 235 17.46 -5.50 -0.26
C SER A 235 18.94 -5.43 -0.69
N GLY A 236 19.81 -6.39 -0.34
CA GLY A 236 21.25 -6.31 -0.54
C GLY A 236 21.73 -6.54 -1.98
N ASP A 237 20.88 -7.10 -2.86
CA ASP A 237 21.26 -7.39 -4.24
C ASP A 237 21.37 -6.10 -5.07
N PRO A 238 22.51 -5.85 -5.75
CA PRO A 238 22.67 -4.68 -6.61
C PRO A 238 21.66 -4.61 -7.76
N ARG A 239 21.07 -5.75 -8.17
CA ARG A 239 20.01 -5.81 -9.20
C ARG A 239 18.73 -5.07 -8.81
N PHE A 240 18.51 -4.81 -7.51
CA PHE A 240 17.35 -4.03 -7.05
C PHE A 240 17.59 -2.53 -7.04
N ALA A 241 18.81 -2.05 -7.26
CA ALA A 241 19.11 -0.61 -7.33
C ALA A 241 18.16 0.18 -8.27
N PRO A 242 17.90 -0.24 -9.53
CA PRO A 242 16.96 0.47 -10.39
C PRO A 242 15.52 0.44 -9.87
N VAL A 243 15.11 -0.67 -9.24
CA VAL A 243 13.76 -0.81 -8.66
C VAL A 243 13.57 0.15 -7.49
N LYS A 244 14.55 0.22 -6.58
CA LYS A 244 14.53 1.15 -5.45
C LYS A 244 14.55 2.61 -5.90
N ALA A 245 15.35 2.92 -6.94
CA ALA A 245 15.37 4.26 -7.53
C ALA A 245 13.99 4.64 -8.11
N SER A 246 13.30 3.70 -8.77
CA SER A 246 11.95 3.88 -9.29
C SER A 246 10.91 4.10 -8.17
N LEU A 247 11.06 3.43 -7.03
CA LEU A 247 10.21 3.64 -5.86
C LEU A 247 10.47 5.01 -5.23
N ALA A 248 11.74 5.39 -5.08
CA ALA A 248 12.13 6.69 -4.56
C ALA A 248 11.67 7.85 -5.45
N SER A 249 11.60 7.64 -6.77
CA SER A 249 11.10 8.64 -7.72
C SER A 249 9.58 8.72 -7.80
N GLY A 250 8.83 7.85 -7.09
CA GLY A 250 7.37 7.82 -7.12
C GLY A 250 6.79 7.37 -8.46
N MET A 251 7.48 6.49 -9.20
CA MET A 251 6.98 5.96 -10.49
C MET A 251 5.73 5.08 -10.30
N ILE A 252 5.57 4.47 -9.13
CA ILE A 252 4.35 3.81 -8.67
C ILE A 252 3.75 4.63 -7.53
N LYS A 253 2.43 4.83 -7.54
CA LYS A 253 1.73 5.59 -6.49
C LYS A 253 1.10 4.71 -5.42
N ALA A 254 1.10 3.40 -5.63
CA ALA A 254 0.47 2.44 -4.71
C ALA A 254 1.22 2.30 -3.37
N PHE A 255 2.54 2.46 -3.39
CA PHE A 255 3.41 2.40 -2.20
C PHE A 255 4.75 3.10 -2.48
N ASN A 256 5.52 3.38 -1.43
CA ASN A 256 6.84 4.00 -1.52
C ASN A 256 7.97 3.06 -1.07
N LEU A 257 9.23 3.52 -1.17
CA LEU A 257 10.40 2.70 -0.83
C LEU A 257 10.42 2.24 0.64
N GLU A 258 9.95 3.05 1.58
CA GLU A 258 9.90 2.70 3.01
C GLU A 258 8.84 1.64 3.31
N GLU A 259 7.84 1.53 2.45
CA GLU A 259 6.77 0.54 2.54
C GLU A 259 7.15 -0.79 1.87
N ALA A 260 8.26 -0.84 1.12
CA ALA A 260 8.76 -2.07 0.52
C ALA A 260 9.45 -2.95 1.59
N VAL A 261 8.88 -4.12 1.86
CA VAL A 261 9.35 -5.03 2.91
C VAL A 261 10.13 -6.24 2.37
N GLY A 262 10.18 -6.44 1.06
CA GLY A 262 10.97 -7.50 0.45
C GLY A 262 11.02 -7.44 -1.06
N PHE A 263 12.11 -7.92 -1.63
CA PHE A 263 12.34 -7.99 -3.07
C PHE A 263 12.57 -9.44 -3.49
N ARG A 264 12.13 -9.78 -4.70
CA ARG A 264 12.36 -11.10 -5.29
C ARG A 264 12.66 -10.96 -6.76
N TRP A 265 13.84 -11.39 -7.17
CA TRP A 265 14.19 -11.51 -8.58
C TRP A 265 13.48 -12.73 -9.18
N ASN A 266 12.65 -12.52 -10.21
CA ASN A 266 11.95 -13.61 -10.88
C ASN A 266 12.67 -14.08 -12.15
N GLY A 267 13.66 -13.31 -12.65
CA GLY A 267 14.32 -13.58 -13.92
C GLY A 267 13.53 -13.03 -15.10
N SER A 268 13.80 -13.61 -16.27
CA SER A 268 13.17 -13.20 -17.53
C SER A 268 11.81 -13.87 -17.67
N GLU A 269 10.75 -13.07 -17.69
CA GLU A 269 9.37 -13.52 -17.82
C GLU A 269 8.73 -12.92 -19.07
N LYS A 270 7.82 -13.69 -19.69
CA LYS A 270 6.95 -13.18 -20.74
C LYS A 270 5.68 -12.60 -20.12
N ILE A 271 5.46 -11.31 -20.30
CA ILE A 271 4.27 -10.59 -19.85
C ILE A 271 3.29 -10.50 -21.02
N ASN A 272 2.06 -10.92 -20.76
CA ASN A 272 0.97 -10.93 -21.74
C ASN A 272 -0.13 -9.92 -21.37
N GLY A 273 0.23 -8.81 -20.72
CA GLY A 273 -0.68 -7.72 -20.41
C GLY A 273 -1.06 -6.91 -21.65
N ASP A 274 -2.15 -6.15 -21.54
CA ASP A 274 -2.65 -5.32 -22.65
C ASP A 274 -1.74 -4.12 -22.93
N VAL A 275 -1.22 -3.49 -21.86
CA VAL A 275 -0.30 -2.34 -21.95
C VAL A 275 1.13 -2.81 -22.14
N TRP A 276 1.58 -3.73 -21.28
CA TRP A 276 2.93 -4.24 -21.27
C TRP A 276 2.93 -5.66 -21.85
N LYS A 277 3.48 -5.80 -23.06
CA LYS A 277 3.58 -7.09 -23.76
C LYS A 277 4.99 -7.33 -24.25
N GLY A 278 5.56 -8.47 -23.89
CA GLY A 278 6.91 -8.85 -24.29
C GLY A 278 7.65 -9.61 -23.21
N THR A 279 8.95 -9.80 -23.41
CA THR A 279 9.84 -10.44 -22.44
C THR A 279 10.58 -9.37 -21.66
N PHE A 280 10.47 -9.41 -20.33
CA PHE A 280 11.10 -8.48 -19.41
C PHE A 280 11.82 -9.25 -18.31
N ASP A 281 12.90 -8.68 -17.79
CA ASP A 281 13.36 -9.11 -16.47
C ASP A 281 12.40 -8.55 -15.43
N THR A 282 12.01 -9.33 -14.42
CA THR A 282 11.02 -8.87 -13.45
C THR A 282 11.48 -9.06 -12.01
N VAL A 283 11.02 -8.13 -11.17
CA VAL A 283 11.21 -8.15 -9.73
C VAL A 283 9.85 -8.06 -9.07
N THR A 284 9.49 -9.03 -8.23
CA THR A 284 8.33 -8.91 -7.34
C THR A 284 8.74 -8.18 -6.07
N VAL A 285 7.97 -7.16 -5.71
CA VAL A 285 8.15 -6.37 -4.49
C VAL A 285 6.97 -6.64 -3.58
N LYS A 286 7.24 -7.10 -2.36
CA LYS A 286 6.24 -7.17 -1.29
C LYS A 286 6.26 -5.85 -0.54
N TYR A 287 5.08 -5.30 -0.27
CA TYR A 287 4.95 -4.02 0.41
C TYR A 287 3.87 -4.04 1.48
N GLU A 288 3.98 -3.10 2.42
CA GLU A 288 3.02 -2.83 3.49
C GLU A 288 2.67 -1.34 3.47
N ALA A 289 1.64 -0.99 2.71
CA ALA A 289 1.20 0.40 2.60
C ALA A 289 0.55 0.84 3.93
N ARG A 290 1.01 1.95 4.52
CA ARG A 290 0.54 2.44 5.82
C ARG A 290 -0.43 3.59 5.61
N THR A 291 -1.64 3.44 6.13
CA THR A 291 -2.65 4.52 6.13
C THR A 291 -3.10 4.83 7.54
N ILE A 292 -3.87 5.91 7.70
CA ILE A 292 -4.50 6.26 8.98
C ILE A 292 -5.48 5.19 9.48
N PHE A 293 -5.87 4.25 8.63
CA PHE A 293 -6.83 3.19 8.91
C PHE A 293 -6.19 1.81 9.12
N GLY A 294 -4.87 1.67 8.94
CA GLY A 294 -4.17 0.40 9.14
C GLY A 294 -3.06 0.13 8.14
N VAL A 295 -2.65 -1.14 8.08
CA VAL A 295 -1.57 -1.64 7.20
C VAL A 295 -2.16 -2.53 6.12
N PHE A 296 -1.75 -2.28 4.88
CA PHE A 296 -2.28 -2.90 3.67
C PHE A 296 -1.16 -3.67 2.97
N PRO A 297 -1.06 -4.99 3.19
CA PRO A 297 -0.07 -5.81 2.53
C PRO A 297 -0.43 -6.02 1.05
N GLY A 298 0.56 -6.07 0.19
CA GLY A 298 0.39 -6.38 -1.22
C GLY A 298 1.68 -6.76 -1.92
N GLU A 299 1.54 -7.15 -3.19
CA GLU A 299 2.66 -7.41 -4.07
C GLU A 299 2.51 -6.63 -5.38
N ALA A 300 3.62 -6.14 -5.90
CA ALA A 300 3.72 -5.52 -7.21
C ALA A 300 4.85 -6.15 -8.01
N LYS A 301 4.72 -6.23 -9.34
CA LYS A 301 5.75 -6.73 -10.24
C LYS A 301 6.34 -5.56 -11.03
N CYS A 302 7.62 -5.28 -10.81
CA CYS A 302 8.40 -4.33 -11.58
C CYS A 302 8.90 -4.99 -12.87
N LEU A 303 8.78 -4.28 -13.98
CA LEU A 303 9.29 -4.68 -15.30
C LEU A 303 10.59 -3.93 -15.59
N LEU A 304 11.64 -4.68 -15.94
CA LEU A 304 12.94 -4.15 -16.29
C LEU A 304 13.28 -4.46 -17.76
N GLN A 305 13.81 -3.46 -18.44
CA GLN A 305 14.37 -3.58 -19.78
C GLN A 305 15.74 -2.93 -19.82
N SER A 306 16.77 -3.69 -20.23
CA SER A 306 18.17 -3.21 -20.26
C SER A 306 18.62 -2.61 -18.91
N GLY A 307 18.23 -3.24 -17.80
CA GLY A 307 18.58 -2.79 -16.44
C GLY A 307 17.85 -1.53 -15.95
N ARG A 308 16.84 -1.04 -16.68
CA ARG A 308 16.01 0.11 -16.28
C ARG A 308 14.58 -0.31 -16.04
N VAL A 309 13.93 0.31 -15.06
CA VAL A 309 12.49 0.13 -14.82
C VAL A 309 11.71 0.79 -15.95
N VAL A 310 10.81 0.03 -16.57
CA VAL A 310 9.92 0.51 -17.64
C VAL A 310 8.47 0.59 -17.20
N GLY A 311 8.04 -0.20 -16.22
CA GLY A 311 6.67 -0.20 -15.74
C GLY A 311 6.45 -1.08 -14.52
N TRP A 312 5.25 -0.99 -13.96
CA TRP A 312 4.79 -1.76 -12.81
C TRP A 312 3.45 -2.41 -13.14
N VAL A 313 3.30 -3.69 -12.81
CA VAL A 313 2.08 -4.46 -13.08
C VAL A 313 1.69 -5.32 -11.88
N ASP A 314 0.42 -5.68 -11.81
CA ASP A 314 -0.08 -6.65 -10.84
C ASP A 314 0.50 -8.05 -11.16
N PRO A 315 1.01 -8.80 -10.17
CA PRO A 315 1.73 -10.04 -10.45
C PRO A 315 0.92 -11.18 -11.07
N ILE A 316 -0.41 -11.18 -10.97
CA ILE A 316 -1.29 -12.23 -11.52
C ILE A 316 -2.05 -11.73 -12.75
N THR A 317 -2.70 -10.57 -12.62
CA THR A 317 -3.53 -10.03 -13.70
C THR A 317 -2.70 -9.37 -14.80
N GLU A 318 -1.46 -8.97 -14.50
CA GLU A 318 -0.57 -8.22 -15.40
C GLU A 318 -1.16 -6.86 -15.83
N GLU A 319 -2.20 -6.38 -15.13
CA GLU A 319 -2.74 -5.04 -15.29
C GLU A 319 -1.73 -4.01 -14.77
N GLU A 320 -1.65 -2.84 -15.42
CA GLU A 320 -0.73 -1.78 -15.04
C GLU A 320 -1.08 -1.16 -13.69
N MET A 321 -0.06 -0.92 -12.86
CA MET A 321 -0.17 -0.28 -11.54
C MET A 321 0.39 1.15 -11.63
N ILE A 322 -0.49 2.12 -11.93
CA ILE A 322 -0.15 3.57 -12.01
C ILE A 322 -0.60 4.32 -10.77
#